data_AF-A0A1G6JHD3-F1
#
_entry.id   AF-A0A1G6JHD3-F1
#
_cell.length_a   1.000
_cell.length_b   1.000
_cell.length_c   1.000
_cell.angle_alpha   90.00
_cell.angle_beta   90.00
_cell.angle_gamma   90.00
#
_symmetry.space_group_name_H-M   'P 1'
#
loop_
_entity.id
_entity.type
_entity.pdbx_description
1 polymer ?
#
loop_
_entity_poly.entity_id
_entity_poly.type
_entity_poly.pdbx_seq_one_letter_code
_entity_poly.pdbx_strand_id
1 'polypeptide(L)'
;MIIEELEKLKQQIEVREDLLPLCNDKRLKVFIEWEDDHFDLHIDRSSLTTPASKPYGFLHIRTDEQTLHQLLAGEVQLRTVCNRQVVEGDYQHILLVEALLFLGAGARL
;
A
#
# COMPACT_ATOMS: atom_id res chain seq x y z
N MET A 1 -1.34 -4.93 17.23
CA MET A 1 -1.32 -6.06 16.26
C MET A 1 -1.06 -5.51 14.87
N ILE A 2 -0.39 -6.27 14.00
CA ILE A 2 -0.04 -5.83 12.63
C ILE A 2 -1.27 -5.44 11.79
N ILE A 3 -2.37 -6.17 11.92
CA ILE A 3 -3.66 -5.85 11.27
C ILE A 3 -4.19 -4.47 11.67
N GLU A 4 -4.05 -4.07 12.93
CA GLU A 4 -4.51 -2.75 13.38
C GLU A 4 -3.67 -1.62 12.78
N GLU A 5 -2.38 -1.86 12.53
CA GLU A 5 -1.49 -0.90 11.86
C GLU A 5 -1.84 -0.77 10.37
N LEU A 6 -2.16 -1.89 9.72
CA LEU A 6 -2.61 -1.93 8.33
C LEU A 6 -3.98 -1.26 8.15
N GLU A 7 -4.94 -1.46 9.05
CA GLU A 7 -6.22 -0.77 9.05
C GLU A 7 -6.06 0.74 9.30
N LYS A 8 -5.13 1.15 10.19
CA LYS A 8 -4.80 2.57 10.37
C LYS A 8 -4.21 3.18 9.11
N LEU A 9 -3.27 2.50 8.45
CA LEU A 9 -2.71 2.94 7.18
C LEU A 9 -3.82 3.11 6.13
N LYS A 10 -4.72 2.14 6.01
CA LYS A 10 -5.87 2.22 5.10
C LYS A 10 -6.73 3.46 5.38
N GLN A 11 -7.11 3.70 6.63
CA GLN A 11 -7.89 4.88 7.03
C GLN A 11 -7.15 6.19 6.70
N GLN A 12 -5.84 6.25 6.92
CA GLN A 12 -5.04 7.43 6.58
C GLN A 12 -5.02 7.70 5.09
N ILE A 13 -4.90 6.65 4.26
CA ILE A 13 -4.95 6.74 2.80
C ILE A 13 -6.34 7.23 2.34
N GLU A 14 -7.42 6.70 2.92
CA GLU A 14 -8.80 7.09 2.60
C GLU A 14 -9.09 8.56 2.94
N VAL A 15 -8.58 9.07 4.06
CA VAL A 15 -8.77 10.48 4.47
C VAL A 15 -7.87 11.43 3.66
N ARG A 16 -6.75 10.94 3.12
CA ARG A 16 -5.81 11.71 2.31
C ARG A 16 -6.00 11.45 0.82
N GLU A 17 -7.23 11.64 0.33
CA GLU A 17 -7.52 11.61 -1.11
C GLU A 17 -6.62 12.55 -1.94
N ASP A 18 -6.06 13.59 -1.30
CA ASP A 18 -5.08 14.51 -1.89
C ASP A 18 -3.71 13.86 -2.18
N LEU A 19 -3.35 12.83 -1.40
CA LEU A 19 -2.11 12.05 -1.55
C LEU A 19 -2.28 10.85 -2.46
N LEU A 20 -3.52 10.43 -2.73
CA LEU A 20 -3.77 9.49 -3.80
C LEU A 20 -3.27 10.13 -5.10
N PRO A 21 -2.46 9.42 -5.88
CA PRO A 21 -1.83 10.01 -7.03
C PRO A 21 -2.92 10.60 -7.92
N LEU A 22 -2.64 11.77 -8.49
CA LEU A 22 -3.38 12.36 -9.62
C LEU A 22 -3.32 11.46 -10.88
N CYS A 23 -3.08 10.16 -10.71
CA CYS A 23 -3.35 9.10 -11.65
C CYS A 23 -4.87 9.02 -11.81
N ASN A 24 -5.41 9.96 -12.59
CA ASN A 24 -6.77 9.90 -13.11
C ASN A 24 -7.04 8.44 -13.54
N ASP A 25 -7.95 7.80 -12.82
CA ASP A 25 -8.50 6.46 -13.08
C ASP A 25 -7.67 5.22 -12.68
N LYS A 26 -6.64 5.30 -11.82
CA LYS A 26 -5.95 4.08 -11.35
C LYS A 26 -6.52 3.56 -10.04
N ARG A 27 -7.22 2.42 -10.14
CA ARG A 27 -7.55 1.55 -9.01
C ARG A 27 -6.39 0.59 -8.79
N LEU A 28 -5.89 0.46 -7.57
CA LEU A 28 -4.81 -0.46 -7.23
C LEU A 28 -5.26 -1.38 -6.10
N LYS A 29 -5.06 -2.69 -6.29
CA LYS A 29 -5.21 -3.68 -5.24
C LYS A 29 -3.82 -4.16 -4.81
N VAL A 30 -3.53 -4.01 -3.53
CA VAL A 30 -2.26 -4.40 -2.91
C VAL A 30 -2.53 -5.61 -2.02
N PHE A 31 -1.88 -6.73 -2.32
CA PHE A 31 -1.94 -7.95 -1.55
C PHE A 31 -0.69 -8.01 -0.68
N ILE A 32 -0.87 -8.01 0.63
CA ILE A 32 0.22 -8.07 1.60
C ILE A 32 0.11 -9.43 2.29
N GLU A 33 1.12 -10.28 2.12
CA GLU A 33 1.19 -11.62 2.71
C GLU A 33 2.38 -11.67 3.67
N TRP A 34 2.18 -12.17 4.89
CA TRP A 34 3.24 -12.47 5.83
C TRP A 34 2.93 -13.76 6.59
N GLU A 35 3.90 -14.68 6.63
CA GLU A 35 3.72 -16.00 7.23
C GLU A 35 2.46 -16.73 6.70
N ASP A 36 1.47 -17.02 7.56
CA ASP A 36 0.19 -17.64 7.20
C ASP A 36 -0.98 -16.62 7.08
N ASP A 37 -0.68 -15.33 7.22
CA ASP A 37 -1.64 -14.23 7.21
C ASP A 37 -1.58 -13.39 5.93
N HIS A 38 -2.66 -12.64 5.68
CA HIS A 38 -2.73 -11.70 4.56
C HIS A 38 -3.62 -10.49 4.85
N PHE A 39 -3.41 -9.43 4.08
CA PHE A 39 -4.20 -8.21 4.09
C PHE A 39 -4.34 -7.63 2.69
N ASP A 40 -5.59 -7.32 2.31
CA ASP A 40 -5.92 -6.75 1.02
C ASP A 40 -6.20 -5.24 1.15
N LEU A 41 -5.27 -4.42 0.68
CA LEU A 41 -5.45 -2.97 0.62
C LEU A 41 -5.98 -2.54 -0.76
N HIS A 42 -7.10 -1.84 -0.77
CA HIS A 42 -7.69 -1.27 -1.97
C HIS A 42 -7.45 0.23 -1.98
N ILE A 43 -6.77 0.72 -3.02
CA ILE A 43 -6.48 2.13 -3.23
C ILE A 43 -7.29 2.58 -4.44
N ASP A 44 -8.35 3.34 -4.19
CA ASP A 44 -9.12 4.01 -5.25
C ASP A 44 -9.44 5.46 -4.88
N ARG A 45 -9.53 6.30 -5.91
CA ARG A 45 -10.10 7.63 -5.79
C ARG A 45 -11.56 7.56 -6.23
N SER A 46 -12.49 7.60 -5.27
CA SER A 46 -13.92 7.53 -5.55
C SER A 46 -14.43 8.89 -6.05
N SER A 47 -14.02 9.32 -7.25
CA SER A 47 -14.70 10.47 -7.86
C SER A 47 -16.11 10.05 -8.24
N LEU A 48 -17.10 10.59 -7.52
CA LEU A 48 -18.56 10.49 -7.66
C LEU A 48 -19.17 10.61 -9.08
N THR A 49 -18.41 10.56 -10.18
CA THR A 49 -18.89 11.02 -11.49
C THR A 49 -18.53 10.18 -12.72
N THR A 50 -17.98 8.96 -12.60
CA THR A 50 -17.92 8.09 -13.80
C THR A 50 -17.86 6.60 -13.42
N PRO A 51 -18.68 5.73 -14.03
CA PRO A 51 -18.60 4.29 -13.78
C PRO A 51 -17.26 3.79 -14.32
N ALA A 52 -16.27 3.65 -13.44
CA ALA A 52 -14.94 3.21 -13.83
C ALA A 52 -14.99 1.75 -14.32
N SER A 53 -14.84 1.60 -15.64
CA SER A 53 -14.70 0.34 -16.38
C SER A 53 -13.25 -0.14 -16.47
N LYS A 54 -12.29 0.54 -15.83
CA LYS A 54 -10.88 0.17 -15.88
C LYS A 54 -10.55 -0.91 -14.82
N PRO A 55 -9.78 -1.95 -15.20
CA PRO A 55 -9.37 -3.02 -14.28
C PRO A 55 -8.42 -2.48 -13.20
N TYR A 56 -8.37 -3.17 -12.05
CA TYR A 56 -7.39 -2.89 -11.01
C TYR A 56 -5.98 -3.17 -11.53
N GLY A 57 -5.03 -2.29 -11.19
CA GLY A 57 -3.62 -2.66 -11.11
C GLY A 57 -3.40 -3.56 -9.90
N PHE A 58 -2.35 -4.38 -9.95
CA PHE A 58 -2.00 -5.33 -8.90
C PHE A 58 -0.59 -5.04 -8.37
N LEU A 59 -0.43 -5.14 -7.05
CA LEU A 59 0.84 -5.20 -6.37
C LEU A 59 0.78 -6.30 -5.32
N HIS A 60 1.71 -7.24 -5.37
CA HIS A 60 1.86 -8.31 -4.39
C HIS A 60 3.11 -8.06 -3.57
N ILE A 61 2.98 -8.09 -2.25
CA ILE A 61 4.06 -7.92 -1.27
C ILE A 61 4.02 -9.15 -0.38
N ARG A 62 4.99 -10.04 -0.54
CA ARG A 62 5.20 -11.19 0.36
C ARG A 62 6.43 -10.93 1.21
N THR A 63 6.25 -10.92 2.52
CA THR A 63 7.31 -10.56 3.46
C THR A 63 7.21 -11.34 4.78
N ASP A 64 8.14 -11.16 5.71
CA ASP A 64 7.97 -11.57 7.11
C ASP A 64 7.36 -10.44 7.97
N GLU A 65 6.83 -10.80 9.15
CA GLU A 65 6.17 -9.88 10.08
C GLU A 65 7.10 -8.74 10.50
N GLN A 66 8.38 -9.05 10.77
CA GLN A 66 9.38 -8.05 11.18
C GLN A 66 9.57 -6.98 10.12
N THR A 67 9.75 -7.37 8.86
CA THR A 67 9.95 -6.46 7.74
C THR A 67 8.69 -5.66 7.46
N LEU A 68 7.50 -6.25 7.63
CA LEU A 68 6.24 -5.52 7.49
C LEU A 68 6.09 -4.42 8.55
N HIS A 69 6.48 -4.68 9.80
CA HIS A 69 6.55 -3.62 10.81
C HIS A 69 7.54 -2.50 10.44
N GLN A 70 8.71 -2.85 9.90
CA GLN A 70 9.69 -1.85 9.45
C GLN A 70 9.17 -1.01 8.27
N LEU A 71 8.43 -1.63 7.34
CA LEU A 71 7.76 -0.94 6.23
C LEU A 71 6.70 0.04 6.75
N LEU A 72 5.86 -0.40 7.69
CA LEU A 72 4.81 0.43 8.32
C LEU A 72 5.39 1.56 9.16
N ALA A 73 6.56 1.36 9.76
CA ALA A 73 7.30 2.39 10.48
C ALA A 73 8.09 3.34 9.56
N GLY A 74 8.12 3.08 8.26
CA GLY A 74 8.90 3.86 7.29
C GLY A 74 10.42 3.70 7.41
N GLU A 75 10.88 2.67 8.13
CA GLU A 75 12.30 2.38 8.37
C GLU A 75 12.94 1.68 7.16
N VAL A 76 12.14 0.94 6.39
CA VAL A 76 12.55 0.21 5.19
C VAL A 76 11.69 0.65 4.01
N GLN A 77 12.28 0.64 2.81
CA GLN A 77 11.58 0.90 1.55
C GLN A 77 11.27 -0.43 0.85
N LEU A 78 10.10 -0.56 0.21
CA LEU A 78 9.70 -1.77 -0.51
C LEU A 78 10.75 -2.21 -1.56
N ARG A 79 11.41 -1.27 -2.23
CA ARG A 79 12.46 -1.53 -3.23
C ARG A 79 13.75 -2.09 -2.63
N THR A 80 13.93 -1.97 -1.31
CA THR A 80 15.11 -2.42 -0.58
C THR A 80 14.90 -3.76 0.13
N VAL A 81 13.66 -4.25 0.15
CA VAL A 81 13.26 -5.57 0.66
C VAL A 81 14.00 -6.65 -0.14
N CYS A 82 14.89 -7.40 0.51
CA CYS A 82 15.82 -8.37 -0.10
C CYS A 82 15.74 -9.73 0.59
N ASN A 83 15.97 -10.81 -0.17
CA ASN A 83 16.00 -12.22 0.23
C ASN A 83 14.64 -12.82 0.66
N ARG A 84 14.17 -13.87 -0.04
CA ARG A 84 12.93 -14.66 0.22
C ARG A 84 11.60 -13.89 0.20
N GLN A 85 11.65 -12.57 0.24
CA GLN A 85 10.55 -11.64 0.15
C GLN A 85 10.32 -11.27 -1.32
N VAL A 86 9.07 -11.06 -1.71
CA VAL A 86 8.66 -10.85 -3.11
C VAL A 86 7.84 -9.57 -3.22
N VAL A 87 8.25 -8.65 -4.10
CA VAL A 87 7.45 -7.48 -4.47
C VAL A 87 7.18 -7.55 -5.98
N GLU A 88 5.96 -7.91 -6.34
CA GLU A 88 5.54 -8.14 -7.73
C GLU A 88 4.46 -7.14 -8.15
N GLY A 89 4.74 -6.32 -9.15
CA GLY A 89 3.80 -5.34 -9.69
C GLY A 89 4.53 -4.30 -10.52
N ASP A 90 3.78 -3.39 -11.15
CA ASP A 90 4.42 -2.28 -11.88
C ASP A 90 5.25 -1.43 -10.91
N TYR A 91 6.43 -1.01 -11.36
CA TYR A 91 7.32 -0.17 -10.57
C TYR A 91 6.63 1.11 -10.05
N GLN A 92 5.72 1.70 -10.85
CA GLN A 92 4.91 2.84 -10.43
C GLN A 92 4.01 2.55 -9.21
N HIS A 93 3.49 1.33 -9.07
CA HIS A 93 2.67 0.93 -7.92
C HIS A 93 3.54 0.72 -6.69
N ILE A 94 4.76 0.19 -6.86
CA ILE A 94 5.74 0.06 -5.78
C ILE A 94 6.07 1.45 -5.22
N LEU A 95 6.42 2.42 -6.08
CA LEU A 95 6.72 3.79 -5.67
C LEU A 95 5.55 4.46 -4.96
N LEU A 96 4.33 4.23 -5.45
CA LEU A 96 3.13 4.76 -4.83
C LEU A 96 2.97 4.22 -3.40
N VAL A 97 3.01 2.91 -3.22
CA VAL A 97 2.80 2.29 -1.91
C VAL A 97 3.91 2.68 -0.93
N GLU A 98 5.16 2.80 -1.38
CA GLU A 98 6.23 3.35 -0.55
C GLU A 98 5.95 4.78 -0.08
N ALA A 99 5.47 5.64 -0.98
CA ALA A 99 5.14 7.03 -0.62
C ALA A 99 3.99 7.06 0.41
N LEU A 100 2.98 6.21 0.24
CA LEU A 100 1.86 6.10 1.19
C LEU A 100 2.30 5.56 2.56
N LEU A 101 3.16 4.54 2.58
CA LEU A 101 3.75 4.01 3.82
C LEU A 101 4.57 5.07 4.56
N PHE A 102 5.41 5.81 3.82
CA PHE A 102 6.20 6.90 4.39
C PHE A 102 5.33 8.02 4.99
N LEU A 103 4.26 8.41 4.29
CA LEU A 103 3.34 9.45 4.75
C LEU A 103 2.51 8.99 5.96
N GLY A 104 2.12 7.71 6.01
CA GLY A 104 1.44 7.12 7.16
C GLY A 104 2.34 7.00 8.40
N ALA A 105 3.61 6.63 8.21
CA ALA A 105 4.62 6.58 9.27
C ALA A 105 4.91 7.97 9.87
N GLY A 106 4.92 9.01 9.01
CA GLY A 106 5.15 10.40 9.38
C GLY A 106 3.99 11.08 10.12
N ALA A 107 2.79 10.48 10.17
CA ALA A 107 1.60 11.02 10.83
C ALA A 107 1.64 10.95 12.38
N ARG A 108 2.83 10.73 12.98
CA ARG A 108 3.08 10.86 14.44
C ARG A 108 3.36 12.31 14.88
N LEU A 109 2.83 13.31 14.19
CA LEU A 109 2.91 14.73 14.56
C LEU A 109 1.56 15.26 15.04
#